data_AF-Q53VW3-F1
#
_entry.id   AF-Q53VW3-F1
#
_cell.length_a   1.000
_cell.length_b   1.000
_cell.length_c   1.000
_cell.angle_alpha   90.00
_cell.angle_beta   90.00
_cell.angle_gamma   90.00
#
_symmetry.space_group_name_H-M   'P 1'
#
loop_
_entity.id
_entity.type
_entity.pdbx_description
1 polymer ?
#
loop_
_entity_poly.entity_id
_entity_poly.type
_entity_poly.pdbx_seq_one_letter_code
_entity_poly.pdbx_strand_id
1 'polypeptide(L)'
;MQKSLWLVGWVVALALAQAACPGGRVAHDLGEVCLPAPPKRVVTLDWRPLEDLLLLGVRPVAGADLEDFPRWVRLSLPPGIQNLGSRTAPNLELLAALKPDLILGYTGFQGRLYPELSRIAPTALYDYLPPEGQLAAMERHFLPGRRRP
;
A
#
# COMPACT_ATOMS: atom_id res chain seq x y z
N MET A 1 9.36 -48.93 34.47
CA MET A 1 9.69 -47.50 34.60
C MET A 1 10.57 -47.11 33.43
N GLN A 2 10.04 -46.39 32.43
CA GLN A 2 10.78 -45.49 31.51
C GLN A 2 9.74 -44.87 30.55
N LYS A 3 8.97 -43.90 31.06
CA LYS A 3 8.21 -42.96 30.23
C LYS A 3 9.15 -41.80 29.88
N SER A 4 8.87 -41.08 28.80
CA SER A 4 9.45 -39.77 28.42
C SER A 4 10.63 -39.79 27.43
N LEU A 5 10.38 -39.94 26.13
CA LEU A 5 11.30 -39.50 25.06
C LEU A 5 10.57 -39.39 23.71
N TRP A 6 9.48 -38.62 23.63
CA TRP A 6 8.76 -38.39 22.36
C TRP A 6 8.30 -36.94 22.13
N LEU A 7 8.64 -35.97 22.99
CA LEU A 7 8.05 -34.62 22.91
C LEU A 7 8.97 -33.52 22.35
N VAL A 8 10.23 -33.80 22.02
CA VAL A 8 11.16 -32.75 21.55
C VAL A 8 11.14 -32.56 20.02
N GLY A 9 10.66 -33.56 19.26
CA GLY A 9 10.70 -33.53 17.78
C GLY A 9 9.60 -32.70 17.11
N TRP A 10 8.49 -32.41 17.80
CA TRP A 10 7.32 -31.76 17.19
C TRP A 10 7.33 -30.23 17.27
N VAL A 11 8.09 -29.63 18.20
CA VAL A 11 8.11 -28.18 18.39
C VAL A 11 8.99 -27.48 17.34
N VAL A 12 10.03 -28.15 16.83
CA VAL A 12 10.96 -27.53 15.87
C VAL A 12 10.36 -27.39 14.45
N ALA A 13 9.47 -28.29 14.04
CA ALA A 13 8.85 -28.23 12.71
C ALA A 13 7.81 -27.08 12.57
N LEU A 14 7.23 -26.61 13.67
CA LEU A 14 6.20 -25.56 13.65
C LEU A 14 6.80 -24.13 13.57
N ALA A 15 8.09 -23.97 13.86
CA ALA A 15 8.77 -22.68 13.83
C ALA A 15 9.16 -22.24 12.39
N LEU A 16 9.29 -23.18 11.45
CA LEU A 16 9.70 -22.88 10.07
C LEU A 16 8.51 -22.55 9.13
N ALA A 17 7.28 -22.88 9.52
CA ALA A 17 6.08 -22.57 8.74
C ALA A 17 5.66 -21.09 8.83
N GLN A 18 6.20 -20.33 9.80
CA GLN A 18 5.80 -18.94 10.09
C GLN A 18 6.52 -17.88 9.24
N ALA A 19 7.44 -18.27 8.35
CA ALA A 19 8.21 -17.34 7.50
C ALA A 19 7.78 -17.34 6.02
N ALA A 20 6.79 -18.15 5.64
CA ALA A 20 6.25 -18.14 4.30
C ALA A 20 5.28 -16.95 4.15
N CYS A 21 5.45 -16.15 3.11
CA CYS A 21 4.49 -15.15 2.67
C CYS A 21 3.67 -15.76 1.53
N PRO A 22 2.67 -16.62 1.80
CA PRO A 22 1.95 -17.33 0.74
C PRO A 22 1.09 -16.40 -0.12
N GLY A 23 0.80 -15.19 0.37
CA GLY A 23 0.23 -14.12 -0.45
C GLY A 23 1.24 -13.38 -1.32
N GLY A 24 2.52 -13.74 -1.23
CA GLY A 24 3.62 -13.04 -1.86
C GLY A 24 4.22 -11.96 -0.96
N ARG A 25 5.27 -11.34 -1.49
CA ARG A 25 5.95 -10.19 -0.91
C ARG A 25 5.69 -8.99 -1.82
N VAL A 26 5.41 -7.84 -1.22
CA VAL A 26 5.17 -6.59 -1.95
C VAL A 26 6.28 -5.62 -1.60
N ALA A 27 7.15 -5.35 -2.57
CA ALA A 27 8.18 -4.32 -2.46
C ALA A 27 7.56 -2.94 -2.70
N HIS A 28 8.00 -1.95 -1.93
CA HIS A 28 7.51 -0.57 -1.99
C HIS A 28 8.58 0.37 -1.37
N ASP A 29 8.35 1.69 -1.32
CA ASP A 29 9.43 2.64 -1.01
C ASP A 29 10.01 2.53 0.41
N LEU A 30 9.21 2.01 1.35
CA LEU A 30 9.63 1.87 2.76
C LEU A 30 10.10 0.44 3.08
N GLY A 31 10.29 -0.40 2.06
CA GLY A 31 10.84 -1.74 2.19
C GLY A 31 9.96 -2.79 1.53
N GLU A 32 9.74 -3.90 2.22
CA GLU A 32 8.96 -5.01 1.73
C GLU A 32 7.95 -5.45 2.79
N VAL A 33 6.72 -5.73 2.38
CA VAL A 33 5.69 -6.28 3.24
C VAL A 33 5.33 -7.71 2.84
N CYS A 34 5.29 -8.59 3.85
CA CYS A 34 4.88 -9.98 3.71
C CYS A 34 3.35 -10.09 3.74
N LEU A 35 2.76 -10.74 2.74
CA LEU A 35 1.32 -11.01 2.72
C LEU A 35 1.04 -12.42 3.28
N PRO A 36 0.25 -12.54 4.36
CA PRO A 36 -0.07 -13.84 4.97
C PRO A 36 -1.02 -14.69 4.12
N ALA A 37 -1.68 -14.09 3.13
CA ALA A 37 -2.51 -14.74 2.10
C ALA A 37 -2.70 -13.78 0.91
N PRO A 38 -3.08 -14.27 -0.29
CA PRO A 38 -3.43 -13.40 -1.41
C PRO A 38 -4.54 -12.42 -1.00
N PRO A 39 -4.36 -11.10 -1.20
CA PRO A 39 -5.26 -10.10 -0.64
C PRO A 39 -6.60 -10.09 -1.38
N LYS A 40 -7.69 -10.07 -0.63
CA LYS A 40 -9.07 -10.02 -1.17
C LYS A 40 -9.76 -8.69 -0.83
N ARG A 41 -9.39 -8.09 0.30
CA ARG A 41 -9.91 -6.81 0.80
C ARG A 41 -8.87 -5.73 0.67
N VAL A 42 -8.68 -5.22 -0.55
CA VAL A 42 -7.69 -4.17 -0.82
C VAL A 42 -8.29 -2.79 -0.60
N VAL A 43 -7.54 -1.90 0.06
CA VAL A 43 -7.87 -0.48 0.21
C VAL A 43 -6.84 0.37 -0.51
N THR A 44 -7.27 1.47 -1.11
CA THR A 44 -6.40 2.44 -1.78
C THR A 44 -6.53 3.82 -1.12
N LEU A 45 -5.42 4.44 -0.74
CA LEU A 45 -5.38 5.76 -0.10
C LEU A 45 -4.91 6.88 -1.06
N ASP A 46 -4.66 6.54 -2.32
CA ASP A 46 -4.38 7.47 -3.40
C ASP A 46 -4.99 6.97 -4.71
N TRP A 47 -5.13 7.87 -5.68
CA TRP A 47 -5.79 7.58 -6.94
C TRP A 47 -4.98 6.72 -7.89
N ARG A 48 -3.64 6.79 -7.86
CA ARG A 48 -2.76 5.95 -8.69
C ARG A 48 -3.03 4.44 -8.47
N PRO A 49 -2.90 3.90 -7.24
CA PRO A 49 -3.20 2.48 -7.00
C PRO A 49 -4.68 2.13 -7.19
N LEU A 50 -5.60 3.09 -7.00
CA LEU A 50 -7.03 2.88 -7.29
C LEU A 50 -7.26 2.65 -8.79
N GLU A 51 -6.72 3.52 -9.64
CA GLU A 51 -6.79 3.40 -11.10
C GLU A 51 -6.18 2.08 -11.58
N ASP A 52 -4.98 1.75 -11.12
CA ASP A 52 -4.27 0.53 -11.51
C ASP A 52 -5.05 -0.74 -11.17
N LEU A 53 -5.62 -0.84 -9.95
CA LEU A 53 -6.44 -1.99 -9.58
C LEU A 53 -7.69 -2.11 -10.45
N LEU A 54 -8.38 -0.99 -10.71
CA LEU A 54 -9.57 -0.98 -11.53
C LEU A 54 -9.28 -1.41 -12.97
N LEU A 55 -8.14 -0.99 -13.54
CA LEU A 55 -7.67 -1.42 -14.86
C LEU A 55 -7.34 -2.92 -14.91
N LEU A 56 -6.84 -3.48 -13.81
CA LEU A 56 -6.61 -4.92 -13.65
C LEU A 56 -7.89 -5.72 -13.34
N GLY A 57 -9.06 -5.06 -13.27
CA GLY A 57 -10.34 -5.70 -12.94
C GLY A 57 -10.51 -6.04 -11.45
N VAL A 58 -9.61 -5.55 -10.59
CA VAL A 58 -9.67 -5.72 -9.14
C VAL A 58 -10.47 -4.56 -8.54
N ARG A 59 -11.50 -4.87 -7.75
CA ARG A 59 -12.31 -3.86 -7.07
C ARG A 59 -11.86 -3.70 -5.62
N PRO A 60 -11.30 -2.55 -5.23
CA PRO A 60 -10.98 -2.30 -3.83
C PRO A 60 -12.26 -2.13 -3.00
N VAL A 61 -12.20 -2.46 -1.71
CA VAL A 61 -13.33 -2.32 -0.79
C VAL A 61 -13.54 -0.86 -0.36
N ALA A 62 -12.47 -0.06 -0.40
CA ALA A 62 -12.52 1.36 -0.10
C ALA A 62 -11.40 2.14 -0.82
N GLY A 63 -11.66 3.43 -1.03
CA GLY A 63 -10.74 4.38 -1.63
C GLY A 63 -10.79 5.73 -0.92
N ALA A 64 -9.75 6.55 -1.05
CA ALA A 64 -9.76 7.93 -0.58
C ALA A 64 -10.12 8.92 -1.70
N ASP A 65 -10.82 9.99 -1.33
CA ASP A 65 -11.14 11.14 -2.18
C ASP A 65 -11.88 10.75 -3.46
N LEU A 66 -12.90 9.89 -3.29
CA LEU A 66 -13.61 9.25 -4.40
C LEU A 66 -14.55 10.19 -5.17
N GLU A 67 -15.00 11.27 -4.54
CA GLU A 67 -15.89 12.25 -5.16
C GLU A 67 -15.17 13.03 -6.27
N ASP A 68 -13.90 13.38 -6.04
CA ASP A 68 -13.09 14.09 -7.03
C ASP A 68 -12.35 13.14 -7.99
N PHE A 69 -12.21 11.84 -7.67
CA PHE A 69 -11.57 10.85 -8.53
C PHE A 69 -12.00 10.93 -10.02
N PRO A 70 -13.30 10.86 -10.40
CA PRO A 70 -13.71 10.89 -11.81
C PRO A 70 -13.47 12.25 -12.49
N ARG A 71 -13.15 13.31 -11.73
CA ARG A 71 -12.81 14.62 -12.29
C ARG A 71 -11.36 14.69 -12.76
N TRP A 72 -10.48 13.91 -12.14
CA TRP A 72 -9.04 13.93 -12.39
C TRP A 72 -8.54 12.68 -13.09
N VAL A 73 -9.22 11.56 -12.93
CA VAL A 73 -8.92 10.28 -13.54
C VAL A 73 -10.02 9.92 -14.53
N ARG A 74 -9.64 9.61 -15.78
CA ARG A 74 -10.59 9.31 -16.87
C ARG A 74 -11.06 7.85 -16.83
N LEU A 75 -11.47 7.40 -15.65
CA LEU A 75 -11.96 6.05 -15.40
C LEU A 75 -13.26 6.11 -14.58
N SER A 76 -14.25 5.30 -14.97
CA SER A 76 -15.49 5.21 -14.22
C SER A 76 -15.26 4.50 -12.89
N LEU A 77 -15.65 5.15 -11.79
CA LEU A 77 -15.61 4.55 -10.47
C LEU A 77 -16.79 3.57 -10.29
N PRO A 78 -16.56 2.28 -10.04
CA PRO A 78 -17.64 1.35 -9.76
C PRO A 78 -18.40 1.73 -8.48
N PRO A 79 -19.73 1.49 -8.42
CA PRO A 79 -20.48 1.70 -7.19
C PRO A 79 -20.03 0.72 -6.10
N GLY A 80 -20.22 1.11 -4.84
CA GLY A 80 -19.96 0.25 -3.67
C GLY A 80 -18.53 0.30 -3.13
N ILE A 81 -17.64 1.12 -3.71
CA ILE A 81 -16.34 1.43 -3.11
C ILE A 81 -16.56 2.48 -2.03
N GLN A 82 -16.22 2.17 -0.78
CA GLN A 82 -16.44 3.08 0.34
C GLN A 82 -15.43 4.24 0.32
N ASN A 83 -15.91 5.48 0.52
CA ASN A 83 -15.05 6.64 0.59
C ASN A 83 -14.46 6.80 2.01
N LEU A 84 -13.13 6.87 2.10
CA LEU A 84 -12.39 7.09 3.35
C LEU A 84 -12.12 8.58 3.64
N GLY A 85 -12.62 9.49 2.80
CA GLY A 85 -12.36 10.93 2.93
C GLY A 85 -11.05 11.33 2.28
N SER A 86 -10.32 12.28 2.88
CA SER A 86 -9.13 12.89 2.26
C SER A 86 -7.99 11.89 1.98
N ARG A 87 -7.27 12.07 0.87
CA ARG A 87 -6.00 11.35 0.62
C ARG A 87 -4.91 11.73 1.62
N THR A 88 -4.83 12.98 2.02
CA THR A 88 -3.80 13.45 2.97
C THR A 88 -4.17 13.19 4.43
N ALA A 89 -5.45 12.95 4.71
CA ALA A 89 -5.98 12.66 6.04
C ALA A 89 -7.18 11.69 5.97
N PRO A 90 -6.95 10.42 5.62
CA PRO A 90 -8.03 9.44 5.51
C PRO A 90 -8.60 9.08 6.89
N ASN A 91 -9.86 8.66 6.92
CA ASN A 91 -10.52 8.18 8.13
C ASN A 91 -9.96 6.82 8.56
N LEU A 92 -9.04 6.84 9.53
CA LEU A 92 -8.37 5.64 10.04
C LEU A 92 -9.29 4.72 10.85
N GLU A 93 -10.31 5.26 11.51
CA GLU A 93 -11.30 4.47 12.25
C GLU A 93 -12.13 3.63 11.29
N LEU A 94 -12.62 4.25 10.21
CA LEU A 94 -13.35 3.55 9.16
C LEU A 94 -12.46 2.54 8.43
N LEU A 95 -11.22 2.90 8.14
CA LEU A 95 -10.23 1.99 7.57
C LEU A 95 -10.02 0.74 8.43
N ALA A 96 -9.86 0.91 9.75
CA ALA A 96 -9.69 -0.20 10.68
C ALA A 96 -10.94 -1.10 10.74
N ALA A 97 -12.14 -0.50 10.75
CA ALA A 97 -13.41 -1.24 10.74
C ALA A 97 -13.58 -2.13 9.50
N LEU A 98 -12.97 -1.75 8.38
CA LEU A 98 -13.01 -2.51 7.13
C LEU A 98 -12.13 -3.77 7.13
N LYS A 99 -11.20 -3.92 8.08
CA LYS A 99 -10.29 -5.08 8.16
C LYS A 99 -9.64 -5.41 6.79
N PRO A 100 -8.85 -4.49 6.22
CA PRO A 100 -8.21 -4.73 4.93
C PRO A 100 -7.13 -5.81 5.02
N ASP A 101 -6.90 -6.49 3.91
CA ASP A 101 -5.79 -7.45 3.76
C ASP A 101 -4.53 -6.77 3.22
N LEU A 102 -4.71 -5.61 2.57
CA LEU A 102 -3.64 -4.80 1.98
C LEU A 102 -4.12 -3.34 1.85
N ILE A 103 -3.26 -2.41 2.26
CA ILE A 103 -3.42 -0.97 2.05
C ILE A 103 -2.39 -0.51 1.03
N LEU A 104 -2.84 0.17 -0.02
CA LEU A 104 -1.98 0.79 -1.04
C LEU A 104 -2.08 2.31 -0.95
N GLY A 105 -0.98 3.02 -1.18
CA GLY A 105 -1.00 4.49 -1.15
C GLY A 105 0.21 5.15 -1.78
N TYR A 106 0.25 6.47 -1.66
CA TYR A 106 1.31 7.33 -2.13
C TYR A 106 2.21 7.77 -0.97
N THR A 107 3.51 7.51 -1.07
CA THR A 107 4.48 7.81 -0.01
C THR A 107 4.46 9.29 0.39
N GLY A 108 4.27 10.21 -0.56
CA GLY A 108 4.24 11.65 -0.27
C GLY A 108 3.05 12.11 0.59
N PHE A 109 1.93 11.38 0.61
CA PHE A 109 0.78 11.71 1.46
C PHE A 109 0.75 10.87 2.74
N GLN A 110 0.96 9.56 2.63
CA GLN A 110 0.77 8.63 3.75
C GLN A 110 2.06 8.20 4.44
N GLY A 111 3.25 8.64 3.99
CA GLY A 111 4.52 8.21 4.58
C GLY A 111 4.61 8.46 6.09
N ARG A 112 4.06 9.58 6.58
CA ARG A 112 4.01 9.88 8.03
C ARG A 112 3.00 9.02 8.80
N LEU A 113 1.99 8.47 8.12
CA LEU A 113 0.96 7.60 8.69
C LEU A 113 1.33 6.13 8.59
N TYR A 114 2.46 5.78 7.96
CA TYR A 114 2.84 4.40 7.73
C TYR A 114 2.84 3.51 8.99
N PRO A 115 3.33 3.97 10.17
CA PRO A 115 3.25 3.17 11.39
C PRO A 115 1.82 2.87 11.83
N GLU A 116 0.91 3.84 11.74
CA GLU A 116 -0.50 3.65 12.06
C GLU A 116 -1.18 2.71 11.06
N LEU A 117 -0.95 2.91 9.76
CA LEU A 117 -1.50 2.07 8.69
C LEU A 117 -1.02 0.61 8.82
N SER A 118 0.26 0.42 9.15
CA SER A 118 0.86 -0.91 9.31
C SER A 118 0.34 -1.68 10.53
N ARG A 119 -0.24 -0.99 11.53
CA ARG A 119 -0.96 -1.64 12.64
C ARG A 119 -2.36 -2.11 12.21
N ILE A 120 -2.93 -1.52 11.16
CA ILE A 120 -4.25 -1.90 10.64
C ILE A 120 -4.11 -3.10 9.71
N ALA A 121 -3.19 -3.05 8.75
CA ALA A 121 -2.97 -4.12 7.77
C ALA A 121 -1.59 -3.99 7.07
N PRO A 122 -1.12 -5.04 6.37
CA PRO A 122 -0.02 -4.92 5.42
C PRO A 122 -0.17 -3.67 4.54
N THR A 123 0.85 -2.81 4.51
CA THR A 123 0.79 -1.51 3.84
C THR A 123 1.94 -1.35 2.86
N ALA A 124 1.62 -0.97 1.62
CA ALA A 124 2.60 -0.66 0.57
C ALA A 124 2.37 0.76 0.05
N LEU A 125 3.39 1.60 0.20
CA LEU A 125 3.40 2.99 -0.26
C LEU A 125 4.46 3.16 -1.33
N TYR A 126 4.10 3.84 -2.41
CA TYR A 126 4.95 4.04 -3.57
C TYR A 126 5.04 5.52 -3.92
N ASP A 127 6.15 5.91 -4.52
CA ASP A 127 6.40 7.24 -5.03
C ASP A 127 6.33 7.17 -6.55
N TYR A 128 5.26 7.73 -7.08
CA TYR A 128 4.98 7.73 -8.51
C TYR A 128 5.26 9.09 -9.16
N LEU A 129 5.85 10.03 -8.41
CA LEU A 129 6.28 11.33 -8.93
C LEU A 129 7.80 11.31 -9.09
N PRO A 130 8.36 11.41 -10.30
CA PRO A 130 9.81 11.44 -10.44
C PRO A 130 10.37 12.78 -9.93
N PRO A 131 11.35 12.80 -8.99
CA PRO A 131 12.08 14.02 -8.64
C PRO A 131 12.96 14.54 -9.80
N GLU A 132 13.29 13.67 -10.75
CA GLU A 132 14.32 13.95 -11.77
C GLU A 132 13.92 15.02 -12.81
N GLY A 133 12.61 15.28 -12.98
CA GLY A 133 12.12 16.36 -13.87
C GLY A 133 11.99 17.73 -13.18
N GLN A 134 11.64 17.74 -11.89
CA GLN A 134 11.50 18.97 -11.12
C GLN A 134 12.84 19.71 -11.02
N LEU A 135 13.93 18.95 -10.82
CA LEU A 135 15.30 19.45 -10.80
C LEU A 135 15.69 20.12 -12.13
N ALA A 136 15.40 19.48 -13.26
CA ALA A 136 15.72 20.07 -14.57
C ALA A 136 14.94 21.37 -14.84
N ALA A 137 13.73 21.53 -14.29
CA ALA A 137 12.93 22.75 -14.43
C ALA A 137 13.42 23.88 -13.51
N MET A 138 13.81 23.56 -12.27
CA MET A 138 14.38 24.54 -11.35
C MET A 138 15.77 25.01 -11.84
N GLU A 139 16.56 24.11 -12.42
CA GLU A 139 17.85 24.44 -13.02
C GLU A 139 17.71 25.46 -14.17
N ARG A 140 16.75 25.30 -15.09
CA ARG A 140 16.59 26.26 -16.21
C ARG A 140 16.12 27.65 -15.76
N HIS A 141 15.30 27.72 -14.72
CA HIS A 141 14.63 28.95 -14.30
C HIS A 141 15.45 29.75 -13.29
N PHE A 142 16.13 29.06 -12.39
CA PHE A 142 16.90 29.68 -11.31
C PHE A 142 18.43 29.63 -11.55
N LEU A 143 18.90 28.96 -12.61
CA LEU A 143 20.30 28.89 -13.04
C LEU A 143 20.48 29.09 -14.57
N PRO A 144 20.05 30.23 -15.16
CA PRO A 144 20.24 30.45 -16.58
C PRO A 144 21.75 30.53 -16.93
N GLY A 145 22.27 29.55 -17.67
CA GLY A 145 23.64 29.56 -18.23
C GLY A 145 24.51 28.33 -17.96
N ARG A 146 24.09 27.40 -17.10
CA ARG A 146 24.83 26.16 -16.84
C ARG A 146 24.69 25.20 -18.03
N ARG A 147 25.69 25.11 -18.92
CA ARG A 147 25.74 24.04 -19.94
C ARG A 147 26.03 22.72 -19.23
N ARG A 148 25.24 21.67 -19.48
CA ARG A 148 25.60 20.31 -19.06
C ARG A 148 26.90 19.91 -19.80
N PRO A 149 27.88 19.29 -19.11
CA PRO A 149 29.10 18.80 -19.74
C PRO A 149 28.80 17.75 -20.81
#